data_AF-A0A1Q5SQL2-F1
#
_entry.id   AF-A0A1Q5SQL2-F1
#
_cell.length_a   1.000
_cell.length_b   1.000
_cell.length_c   1.000
_cell.angle_alpha   90.00
_cell.angle_beta   90.00
_cell.angle_gamma   90.00
#
_symmetry.space_group_name_H-M   'P 1'
#
loop_
_entity.id
_entity.type
_entity.pdbx_description
1 polymer ?
#
loop_
_entity_poly.entity_id
_entity_poly.type
_entity_poly.pdbx_seq_one_letter_code
_entity_poly.pdbx_strand_id
1 'polypeptide(L)'
;MTARSIMSHGSETLDVFTRRSQPKVEIELVGQKPGLVNSYTTSDQIEGSAKITVDADTRFDEVEIIFQGTSHTTVERASCPGRTGSQQMFLKLRQPIDESDYPCPRIMEAGRTYSFPFTFVVPDRLLPQVCTHPRANMHIHNAHTMLPPTLGDPMLAGNGKTLLDDMAPEMSQISYIVRAAVLKRSSTDHGSLKTLANIAKKVRIIPTVEEEPPINVADHSYYCTRKEKSVKRGFLRGKLGRLVALASQPKPIRLLPPSCESSDTVSTMTTVHLRFDPVGDEQPPKLGSMTSKIKASTFYSAGPWDDFPMQSGSTPISQVGQGLFTESVPISNMCVASAKWIKHSASTECERRDSVQSMTSDDSTGPSTSFSGDTYYTASVVIPISLPDNKTFVPTFHTCLISRTYLLDLSLTYHTPGTNVLTPTISLRLPVQVITQPKYADSLKSDLGMIVTQEELDEFFQPRSVAPLNESVVDVSLAPPGYSETVISSGLRGVHTAS
;
A
#
# COMPACT_ATOMS: atom_id res chain seq x y z
N MET A 1 -21.33 -6.87 23.22
CA MET A 1 -22.73 -6.80 22.77
C MET A 1 -23.20 -5.35 22.82
N THR A 2 -23.26 -4.67 21.69
CA THR A 2 -24.32 -3.72 21.25
C THR A 2 -23.77 -2.94 20.06
N ALA A 3 -24.31 -3.26 18.88
CA ALA A 3 -24.14 -2.46 17.67
C ALA A 3 -24.94 -1.17 17.83
N ARG A 4 -24.35 -0.03 17.44
CA ARG A 4 -25.06 1.23 17.26
C ARG A 4 -24.88 1.69 15.82
N SER A 5 -25.89 1.40 15.01
CA SER A 5 -26.06 2.00 13.68
C SER A 5 -26.49 3.45 13.85
N ILE A 6 -25.80 4.37 13.18
CA ILE A 6 -26.12 5.80 13.16
C ILE A 6 -27.20 6.02 12.09
N MET A 7 -28.38 6.47 12.52
CA MET A 7 -29.44 6.98 11.64
C MET A 7 -29.21 8.48 11.40
N SER A 8 -29.28 8.90 10.13
CA SER A 8 -29.31 10.31 9.73
C SER A 8 -30.76 10.76 9.58
N HIS A 9 -31.15 11.79 10.34
CA HIS A 9 -32.47 12.43 10.32
C HIS A 9 -32.57 13.53 9.26
N GLY A 10 -33.78 13.69 8.69
CA GLY A 10 -34.24 14.79 7.83
C GLY A 10 -34.80 14.25 6.50
N SER A 11 -36.05 14.42 6.09
CA SER A 11 -37.12 15.35 6.45
C SER A 11 -38.46 14.60 6.35
N GLU A 12 -39.23 14.56 7.44
CA GLU A 12 -40.57 13.96 7.50
C GLU A 12 -41.63 15.05 7.31
N THR A 13 -42.20 15.16 6.12
CA THR A 13 -43.56 15.72 5.97
C THR A 13 -44.25 15.07 4.76
N LEU A 14 -45.29 14.28 5.03
CA LEU A 14 -46.34 13.78 4.12
C LEU A 14 -46.06 12.54 3.23
N ASP A 15 -45.44 11.48 3.75
CA ASP A 15 -45.45 10.13 3.12
C ASP A 15 -46.18 9.05 3.97
N VAL A 16 -46.97 9.47 4.97
CA VAL A 16 -47.56 8.59 5.99
C VAL A 16 -48.72 7.71 5.49
N PHE A 17 -49.24 7.90 4.27
CA PHE A 17 -50.42 7.16 3.78
C PHE A 17 -50.22 6.15 2.63
N THR A 18 -48.97 5.85 2.23
CA THR A 18 -48.70 4.64 1.44
C THR A 18 -47.43 3.97 1.94
N ARG A 19 -47.53 3.01 2.86
CA ARG A 19 -46.46 2.02 3.07
C ARG A 19 -46.38 1.14 1.82
N ARG A 20 -45.80 1.66 0.74
CA ARG A 20 -45.32 0.83 -0.38
C ARG A 20 -44.16 0.00 0.17
N SER A 21 -44.28 -1.31 0.12
CA SER A 21 -43.20 -2.23 0.48
C SER A 21 -41.96 -1.88 -0.35
N GLN A 22 -40.86 -1.58 0.33
CA GLN A 22 -39.61 -1.29 -0.32
C GLN A 22 -39.09 -2.57 -1.00
N PRO A 23 -38.59 -2.53 -2.24
CA PRO A 23 -37.99 -3.71 -2.86
C PRO A 23 -36.89 -4.30 -1.97
N LYS A 24 -36.95 -5.62 -1.76
CA LYS A 24 -35.91 -6.36 -1.06
C LYS A 24 -34.80 -6.68 -2.05
N VAL A 25 -33.58 -6.23 -1.75
CA VAL A 25 -32.40 -6.45 -2.60
C VAL A 25 -31.39 -7.30 -1.85
N GLU A 26 -30.88 -8.34 -2.48
CA GLU A 26 -29.85 -9.22 -1.93
C GLU A 26 -28.70 -9.34 -2.94
N ILE A 27 -27.46 -9.23 -2.47
CA ILE A 27 -26.27 -9.42 -3.32
C ILE A 27 -25.64 -10.74 -2.92
N GLU A 28 -25.53 -11.67 -3.86
CA GLU A 28 -24.83 -12.95 -3.68
C GLU A 28 -23.51 -12.91 -4.45
N LEU A 29 -22.40 -13.16 -3.75
CA LEU A 29 -21.07 -13.26 -4.36
C LEU A 29 -20.71 -14.73 -4.52
N VAL A 30 -20.14 -15.08 -5.67
CA VAL A 30 -19.65 -16.45 -5.92
C VAL A 30 -18.56 -16.81 -4.92
N GLY A 31 -18.60 -18.03 -4.40
CA GLY A 31 -17.61 -18.55 -3.45
C GLY A 31 -17.68 -17.96 -2.03
N GLN A 32 -18.67 -17.14 -1.72
CA GLN A 32 -18.79 -16.57 -0.38
C GLN A 32 -19.18 -17.60 0.68
N LYS A 33 -18.37 -17.66 1.75
CA LYS A 33 -18.65 -18.48 2.93
C LYS A 33 -19.45 -17.68 3.97
N PRO A 34 -20.39 -18.31 4.70
CA PRO A 34 -21.13 -17.64 5.76
C PRO A 34 -20.21 -16.99 6.81
N GLY A 35 -20.48 -15.74 7.17
CA GLY A 35 -19.72 -15.00 8.18
C GLY A 35 -18.34 -14.49 7.73
N LEU A 36 -17.91 -14.79 6.50
CA LEU A 36 -16.63 -14.35 5.95
C LEU A 36 -16.84 -13.38 4.78
N VAL A 37 -15.91 -12.42 4.68
CA VAL A 37 -15.86 -11.49 3.55
C VAL A 37 -14.84 -11.98 2.53
N ASN A 38 -15.25 -12.00 1.26
CA ASN A 38 -14.39 -12.42 0.17
C ASN A 38 -13.22 -11.46 0.01
N SER A 39 -12.04 -12.03 -0.22
CA SER A 39 -10.80 -11.30 -0.45
C SER A 39 -10.34 -11.50 -1.88
N TYR A 40 -10.04 -10.40 -2.57
CA TYR A 40 -9.63 -10.37 -3.96
C TYR A 40 -8.29 -9.66 -4.10
N THR A 41 -7.48 -10.07 -5.07
CA THR A 41 -6.27 -9.39 -5.51
C THR A 41 -6.51 -8.73 -6.86
N THR A 42 -5.53 -7.93 -7.27
CA THR A 42 -5.42 -7.38 -8.62
C THR A 42 -5.68 -8.45 -9.70
N SER A 43 -6.44 -8.10 -10.74
CA SER A 43 -6.91 -8.98 -11.82
C SER A 43 -7.89 -10.10 -11.44
N ASP A 44 -8.24 -10.28 -10.16
CA ASP A 44 -9.31 -11.22 -9.78
C ASP A 44 -10.67 -10.74 -10.32
N GLN A 45 -11.57 -11.70 -10.58
CA GLN A 45 -12.96 -11.45 -10.94
C GLN A 45 -13.86 -11.50 -9.70
N ILE A 46 -14.67 -10.46 -9.53
CA ILE A 46 -15.75 -10.37 -8.54
C ILE A 46 -17.05 -10.69 -9.27
N GLU A 47 -17.48 -11.94 -9.15
CA GLU A 47 -18.70 -12.45 -9.77
C GLU A 47 -19.83 -12.59 -8.75
N GLY A 48 -21.06 -12.33 -9.21
CA GLY A 48 -22.22 -12.46 -8.36
C GLY A 48 -23.54 -12.17 -9.07
N SER A 49 -24.61 -12.12 -8.29
CA SER A 49 -25.94 -11.69 -8.75
C SER A 49 -26.64 -10.81 -7.73
N ALA A 50 -27.32 -9.78 -8.22
CA ALA A 50 -28.26 -8.98 -7.45
C ALA A 50 -29.68 -9.56 -7.62
N LYS A 51 -30.24 -10.08 -6.54
CA LYS A 51 -31.60 -10.60 -6.47
C LYS A 51 -32.54 -9.55 -5.91
N ILE A 52 -33.62 -9.28 -6.62
CA ILE A 52 -34.61 -8.27 -6.26
C ILE A 52 -35.98 -8.93 -6.16
N THR A 53 -36.61 -8.79 -5.00
CA THR A 53 -37.96 -9.33 -4.72
C THR A 53 -38.83 -8.18 -4.22
N VAL A 54 -40.09 -8.14 -4.65
CA VAL A 54 -41.05 -7.11 -4.22
C VAL A 54 -42.31 -7.76 -3.66
N ASP A 55 -42.89 -7.18 -2.62
CA ASP A 55 -44.14 -7.70 -2.01
C ASP A 55 -45.40 -7.16 -2.71
N ALA A 56 -45.24 -6.17 -3.59
CA ALA A 56 -46.29 -5.57 -4.39
C ALA A 56 -45.74 -5.16 -5.76
N ASP A 57 -46.59 -5.14 -6.78
CA ASP A 57 -46.22 -4.75 -8.14
C ASP A 57 -45.57 -3.37 -8.13
N THR A 58 -44.27 -3.34 -8.48
CA THR A 58 -43.43 -2.16 -8.32
C THR A 58 -42.87 -1.75 -9.67
N ARG A 59 -43.33 -0.59 -10.15
CA ARG A 59 -42.74 0.08 -11.31
C ARG A 59 -41.38 0.68 -10.96
N PHE A 60 -40.38 0.35 -11.75
CA PHE A 60 -39.01 0.87 -11.67
C PHE A 60 -38.57 1.32 -13.06
N ASP A 61 -37.41 1.97 -13.15
CA ASP A 61 -36.85 2.40 -14.44
C ASP A 61 -35.50 1.75 -14.69
N GLU A 62 -34.64 1.63 -13.67
CA GLU A 62 -33.27 1.15 -13.83
C GLU A 62 -32.81 0.34 -12.62
N VAL A 63 -32.00 -0.69 -12.87
CA VAL A 63 -31.21 -1.38 -11.84
C VAL A 63 -29.75 -0.97 -12.02
N GLU A 64 -29.11 -0.55 -10.95
CA GLU A 64 -27.71 -0.12 -10.96
C GLU A 64 -26.87 -1.04 -10.07
N ILE A 65 -25.88 -1.70 -10.66
CA ILE A 65 -24.89 -2.52 -9.95
C ILE A 65 -23.50 -1.88 -10.15
N ILE A 66 -22.86 -1.49 -9.05
CA ILE A 66 -21.59 -0.77 -9.06
C ILE A 66 -20.59 -1.45 -8.12
N PHE A 67 -19.36 -1.61 -8.59
CA PHE A 67 -18.20 -1.84 -7.73
C PHE A 67 -17.48 -0.52 -7.48
N GLN A 68 -17.34 -0.11 -6.21
CA GLN A 68 -16.72 1.16 -5.86
C GLN A 68 -15.71 1.01 -4.73
N GLY A 69 -14.66 1.83 -4.80
CA GLY A 69 -13.62 1.98 -3.79
C GLY A 69 -13.63 3.42 -3.25
N THR A 70 -13.60 3.55 -1.92
CA THR A 70 -13.65 4.85 -1.24
C THR A 70 -12.58 4.94 -0.16
N SER A 71 -11.98 6.11 -0.03
CA SER A 71 -11.09 6.47 1.07
C SER A 71 -11.75 7.54 1.93
N HIS A 72 -11.55 7.44 3.24
CA HIS A 72 -12.03 8.39 4.23
C HIS A 72 -10.90 8.72 5.18
N THR A 73 -10.72 10.01 5.46
CA THR A 73 -9.72 10.53 6.40
C THR A 73 -10.36 11.51 7.34
N THR A 74 -9.87 11.59 8.57
CA THR A 74 -10.26 12.61 9.54
C THR A 74 -9.06 13.03 10.36
N VAL A 75 -8.78 14.32 10.37
CA VAL A 75 -7.65 14.94 11.09
C VAL A 75 -8.19 15.90 12.14
N GLU A 76 -7.67 15.79 13.36
CA GLU A 76 -7.98 16.73 14.44
C GLU A 76 -7.22 18.04 14.25
N ARG A 77 -7.90 19.16 14.48
CA ARG A 77 -7.26 20.47 14.40
C ARG A 77 -6.47 20.74 15.69
N ALA A 78 -5.16 20.89 15.56
CA ALA A 78 -4.27 21.12 16.71
C ALA A 78 -4.52 22.46 17.44
N SER A 79 -5.02 23.49 16.73
CA SER A 79 -5.12 24.87 17.24
C SER A 79 -6.53 25.34 17.62
N CYS A 80 -7.58 24.58 17.27
CA CYS A 80 -8.96 24.90 17.62
C CYS A 80 -9.82 23.63 17.66
N PRO A 81 -10.89 23.58 18.48
CA PRO A 81 -11.81 22.45 18.49
C PRO A 81 -12.41 22.22 17.10
N GLY A 82 -12.28 21.00 16.58
CA GLY A 82 -12.87 20.61 15.30
C GLY A 82 -12.09 19.51 14.59
N ARG A 83 -12.78 18.76 13.73
CA ARG A 83 -12.19 17.74 12.85
C ARG A 83 -12.34 18.21 11.40
N THR A 84 -11.31 17.99 10.59
CA THR A 84 -11.39 18.17 9.13
C THR A 84 -11.18 16.82 8.49
N GLY A 85 -12.02 16.43 7.56
CA GLY A 85 -11.91 15.14 6.88
C GLY A 85 -12.00 15.30 5.38
N SER A 86 -11.57 14.25 4.68
CA SER A 86 -11.72 14.15 3.24
C SER A 86 -12.24 12.76 2.89
N GLN A 87 -13.13 12.72 1.90
CA GLN A 87 -13.67 11.48 1.36
C GLN A 87 -13.48 11.51 -0.15
N GLN A 88 -12.87 10.46 -0.70
CA GLN A 88 -12.64 10.33 -2.14
C GLN A 88 -13.12 8.97 -2.62
N MET A 89 -14.02 8.97 -3.60
CA MET A 89 -14.33 7.79 -4.41
C MET A 89 -13.31 7.69 -5.54
N PHE A 90 -12.36 6.77 -5.40
CA PHE A 90 -11.24 6.62 -6.34
C PHE A 90 -11.49 5.52 -7.37
N LEU A 91 -12.46 4.65 -7.15
CA LEU A 91 -12.87 3.59 -8.08
C LEU A 91 -14.39 3.54 -8.18
N LYS A 92 -14.91 3.48 -9.41
CA LYS A 92 -16.32 3.26 -9.71
C LYS A 92 -16.46 2.52 -11.05
N LEU A 93 -16.73 1.23 -10.98
CA LEU A 93 -17.06 0.40 -12.15
C LEU A 93 -18.56 0.10 -12.12
N ARG A 94 -19.22 0.17 -13.27
CA ARG A 94 -20.66 -0.04 -13.39
C ARG A 94 -20.92 -1.24 -14.31
N GLN A 95 -21.77 -2.16 -13.87
CA GLN A 95 -22.22 -3.28 -14.70
C GLN A 95 -23.29 -2.75 -15.66
N PRO A 96 -23.08 -2.83 -16.99
CA PRO A 96 -24.17 -2.61 -17.94
C PRO A 96 -25.19 -3.74 -17.84
N ILE A 97 -26.47 -3.38 -17.93
CA ILE A 97 -27.61 -4.31 -17.97
C ILE A 97 -28.35 -4.01 -19.26
N ASP A 98 -28.54 -5.02 -20.12
CA ASP A 98 -29.19 -4.85 -21.40
C ASP A 98 -30.69 -4.59 -21.21
N GLU A 99 -31.27 -3.78 -22.10
CA GLU A 99 -32.70 -3.44 -22.06
C GLU A 99 -33.60 -4.69 -22.14
N SER A 100 -33.12 -5.75 -22.79
CA SER A 100 -33.80 -7.05 -22.90
C SER A 100 -33.85 -7.85 -21.60
N ASP A 101 -32.94 -7.59 -20.66
CA ASP A 101 -32.88 -8.32 -19.38
C ASP A 101 -33.91 -7.82 -18.38
N TYR A 102 -34.49 -6.65 -18.64
CA TYR A 102 -35.53 -6.09 -17.80
C TYR A 102 -36.91 -6.68 -18.11
N PRO A 103 -37.77 -6.87 -17.10
CA PRO A 103 -39.17 -7.22 -17.34
C PRO A 103 -39.85 -6.17 -18.23
N CYS A 104 -40.68 -6.68 -19.15
CA CYS A 104 -41.54 -5.87 -20.01
C CYS A 104 -43.01 -6.12 -19.68
N PRO A 105 -43.78 -5.09 -19.26
CA PRO A 105 -43.35 -3.71 -19.00
C PRO A 105 -42.44 -3.62 -17.76
N ARG A 106 -41.77 -2.46 -17.56
CA ARG A 106 -40.84 -2.15 -16.44
C ARG A 106 -41.50 -2.18 -15.05
N ILE A 107 -42.03 -3.32 -14.68
CA ILE A 107 -42.79 -3.61 -13.46
C ILE A 107 -42.26 -4.92 -12.92
N MET A 108 -41.81 -4.90 -11.67
CA MET A 108 -41.51 -6.10 -10.92
C MET A 108 -42.79 -6.60 -10.28
N GLU A 109 -43.24 -7.79 -10.66
CA GLU A 109 -44.42 -8.47 -10.11
C GLU A 109 -44.22 -8.92 -8.65
N ALA A 110 -45.27 -8.81 -7.84
CA ALA A 110 -45.29 -9.25 -6.45
C ALA A 110 -44.91 -10.74 -6.30
N GLY A 111 -44.03 -11.05 -5.34
CA GLY A 111 -43.60 -12.41 -5.03
C GLY A 111 -42.60 -13.02 -6.02
N ARG A 112 -42.32 -12.35 -7.14
CA ARG A 112 -41.31 -12.79 -8.12
C ARG A 112 -39.94 -12.23 -7.77
N THR A 113 -38.92 -13.04 -7.97
CA THR A 113 -37.52 -12.64 -7.77
C THR A 113 -36.83 -12.46 -9.13
N TYR A 114 -36.26 -11.29 -9.34
CA TYR A 114 -35.49 -10.93 -10.53
C TYR A 114 -34.01 -11.00 -10.20
N SER A 115 -33.20 -11.57 -11.08
CA SER A 115 -31.78 -11.83 -10.84
C SER A 115 -30.95 -11.14 -11.93
N PHE A 116 -30.05 -10.26 -11.51
CA PHE A 116 -29.18 -9.51 -12.40
C PHE A 116 -27.72 -9.90 -12.13
N PRO A 117 -27.09 -10.72 -13.00
CA PRO A 117 -25.71 -11.13 -12.82
C PRO A 117 -24.75 -9.95 -13.05
N PHE A 118 -23.59 -10.00 -12.41
CA PHE A 118 -22.53 -9.02 -12.61
C PHE A 118 -21.16 -9.67 -12.49
N THR A 119 -20.20 -9.09 -13.22
CA THR A 119 -18.78 -9.45 -13.13
C THR A 119 -17.95 -8.17 -13.18
N PHE A 120 -17.11 -7.98 -12.16
CA PHE A 120 -16.12 -6.89 -12.13
C PHE A 120 -14.71 -7.47 -12.12
N VAL A 121 -13.78 -6.86 -12.83
CA VAL A 121 -12.34 -7.18 -12.73
C VAL A 121 -11.68 -6.15 -11.81
N VAL A 122 -10.92 -6.61 -10.83
CA VAL A 122 -10.15 -5.72 -9.95
C VAL A 122 -8.98 -5.12 -10.74
N PRO A 123 -8.93 -3.80 -10.96
CA PRO A 123 -7.91 -3.21 -11.82
C PRO A 123 -6.55 -3.11 -11.12
N ASP A 124 -5.49 -3.20 -11.90
CA ASP A 124 -4.11 -3.02 -11.42
C ASP A 124 -3.82 -1.55 -11.09
N ARG A 125 -4.37 -0.65 -11.91
CA ARG A 125 -4.21 0.80 -11.77
C ARG A 125 -5.56 1.51 -11.89
N LEU A 126 -5.65 2.60 -11.16
CA LEU A 126 -6.72 3.57 -11.23
C LEU A 126 -6.51 4.50 -12.43
N LEU A 127 -7.60 5.11 -12.88
CA LEU A 127 -7.52 6.07 -13.97
C LEU A 127 -6.76 7.34 -13.53
N PRO A 128 -5.95 7.98 -14.39
CA PRO A 128 -5.09 9.10 -13.99
C PRO A 128 -5.81 10.28 -13.32
N GLN A 129 -7.09 10.50 -13.64
CA GLN A 129 -7.90 11.57 -13.05
C GLN A 129 -8.14 11.44 -11.55
N VAL A 130 -7.81 10.30 -10.93
CA VAL A 130 -7.85 10.15 -9.47
C VAL A 130 -6.80 11.06 -8.78
N CYS A 131 -5.74 11.43 -9.50
CA CYS A 131 -4.63 12.25 -9.00
C CYS A 131 -4.39 13.49 -9.89
N THR A 132 -5.22 14.52 -9.73
CA THR A 132 -5.13 15.77 -10.52
C THR A 132 -4.48 16.94 -9.79
N HIS A 133 -4.24 16.82 -8.48
CA HIS A 133 -3.58 17.83 -7.64
C HIS A 133 -2.09 18.02 -7.97
N PRO A 134 -1.46 19.17 -7.70
CA PRO A 134 -0.01 19.38 -7.89
C PRO A 134 0.86 18.28 -7.27
N ARG A 135 1.95 17.89 -7.96
CA ARG A 135 2.83 16.78 -7.57
C ARG A 135 4.29 17.18 -7.72
N ALA A 136 5.16 16.70 -6.83
CA ALA A 136 6.59 16.98 -6.85
C ALA A 136 7.33 16.25 -8.00
N ASN A 137 6.90 15.03 -8.36
CA ASN A 137 7.54 14.21 -9.38
C ASN A 137 6.53 13.24 -10.05
N MET A 138 6.97 12.50 -11.07
CA MET A 138 6.12 11.51 -11.75
C MET A 138 5.95 10.22 -10.92
N HIS A 139 6.95 9.87 -10.10
CA HIS A 139 6.89 8.65 -9.28
C HIS A 139 5.75 8.68 -8.27
N ILE A 140 5.49 9.83 -7.63
CA ILE A 140 4.35 10.00 -6.72
C ILE A 140 3.02 9.90 -7.47
N HIS A 141 2.92 10.41 -8.71
CA HIS A 141 1.71 10.24 -9.53
C HIS A 141 1.44 8.78 -9.87
N ASN A 142 2.48 8.04 -10.27
CA ASN A 142 2.39 6.61 -10.53
C ASN A 142 1.99 5.84 -9.27
N ALA A 143 2.49 6.21 -8.10
CA ALA A 143 2.11 5.60 -6.83
C ALA A 143 0.64 5.90 -6.49
N HIS A 144 0.19 7.16 -6.63
CA HIS A 144 -1.18 7.60 -6.35
C HIS A 144 -2.24 6.96 -7.27
N THR A 145 -1.84 6.43 -8.41
CA THR A 145 -2.72 5.71 -9.35
C THR A 145 -2.69 4.19 -9.15
N MET A 146 -1.92 3.67 -8.19
CA MET A 146 -2.04 2.25 -7.80
C MET A 146 -3.32 2.03 -7.01
N LEU A 147 -3.94 0.85 -7.18
CA LEU A 147 -5.10 0.46 -6.38
C LEU A 147 -4.66 0.25 -4.91
N PRO A 148 -5.24 0.95 -3.91
CA PRO A 148 -4.86 0.77 -2.52
C PRO A 148 -5.48 -0.49 -1.87
N PRO A 149 -4.84 -1.08 -0.85
CA PRO A 149 -5.46 -2.15 -0.06
C PRO A 149 -6.67 -1.65 0.73
N THR A 150 -7.59 -2.57 1.06
CA THR A 150 -8.55 -2.35 2.14
C THR A 150 -7.80 -2.06 3.45
N LEU A 151 -8.22 -1.03 4.18
CA LEU A 151 -7.57 -0.57 5.41
C LEU A 151 -8.59 0.03 6.39
N GLY A 152 -8.41 -0.19 7.70
CA GLY A 152 -9.19 0.47 8.75
C GLY A 152 -10.61 -0.04 8.90
N ASP A 153 -10.86 -1.30 8.50
CA ASP A 153 -12.12 -1.98 8.75
C ASP A 153 -11.87 -3.31 9.48
N PRO A 154 -12.10 -3.36 10.81
CA PRO A 154 -11.89 -4.56 11.61
C PRO A 154 -12.74 -5.76 11.19
N MET A 155 -13.82 -5.55 10.41
CA MET A 155 -14.64 -6.64 9.86
C MET A 155 -14.06 -7.26 8.60
N LEU A 156 -13.04 -6.62 8.01
CA LEU A 156 -12.36 -7.07 6.80
C LEU A 156 -10.94 -7.54 7.08
N ALA A 157 -10.29 -6.97 8.09
CA ALA A 157 -8.98 -7.39 8.55
C ALA A 157 -9.08 -8.78 9.20
N GLY A 158 -8.43 -9.77 8.60
CA GLY A 158 -8.50 -11.17 9.03
C GLY A 158 -7.71 -12.11 8.13
N ASN A 159 -7.62 -13.38 8.51
CA ASN A 159 -6.98 -14.43 7.69
C ASN A 159 -8.01 -15.38 7.07
N GLY A 160 -9.28 -14.95 6.98
CA GLY A 160 -10.39 -15.81 6.57
C GLY A 160 -10.86 -16.82 7.64
N LYS A 161 -10.25 -16.83 8.83
CA LYS A 161 -10.67 -17.63 10.00
C LYS A 161 -10.98 -16.75 11.21
N THR A 162 -10.13 -15.76 11.48
CA THR A 162 -10.25 -14.83 12.60
C THR A 162 -10.14 -13.39 12.11
N LEU A 163 -10.82 -12.49 12.82
CA LEU A 163 -10.59 -11.06 12.66
C LEU A 163 -9.24 -10.70 13.27
N LEU A 164 -8.52 -9.83 12.61
CA LEU A 164 -7.18 -9.39 12.98
C LEU A 164 -7.12 -7.87 12.93
N ASP A 165 -6.11 -7.30 13.58
CA ASP A 165 -5.87 -5.86 13.58
C ASP A 165 -4.87 -5.50 12.47
N ASP A 166 -5.26 -4.60 11.57
CA ASP A 166 -4.43 -4.11 10.47
C ASP A 166 -3.56 -2.89 10.84
N MET A 167 -3.54 -2.54 12.13
CA MET A 167 -2.76 -1.44 12.70
C MET A 167 -3.13 -0.07 12.11
N ALA A 168 -4.34 0.08 11.58
CA ALA A 168 -4.84 1.34 11.05
C ALA A 168 -5.52 2.18 12.15
N PRO A 169 -5.31 3.50 12.17
CA PRO A 169 -6.10 4.36 13.04
C PRO A 169 -7.53 4.47 12.50
N GLU A 170 -8.49 4.74 13.40
CA GLU A 170 -9.89 5.05 13.04
C GLU A 170 -10.00 6.25 12.07
N MET A 171 -8.98 7.10 12.08
CA MET A 171 -8.88 8.34 11.31
C MET A 171 -8.62 8.11 9.82
N SER A 172 -8.34 6.87 9.41
CA SER A 172 -8.08 6.51 8.02
C SER A 172 -8.76 5.18 7.67
N GLN A 173 -9.57 5.19 6.62
CA GLN A 173 -10.26 3.99 6.14
C GLN A 173 -10.24 3.94 4.62
N ILE A 174 -10.02 2.74 4.07
CA ILE A 174 -10.15 2.43 2.65
C ILE A 174 -11.07 1.21 2.52
N SER A 175 -12.19 1.39 1.84
CA SER A 175 -13.23 0.36 1.75
C SER A 175 -13.70 0.14 0.32
N TYR A 176 -14.10 -1.10 0.05
CA TYR A 176 -14.61 -1.53 -1.24
C TYR A 176 -15.96 -2.20 -1.07
N ILE A 177 -16.91 -1.83 -1.92
CA ILE A 177 -18.27 -2.40 -1.90
C ILE A 177 -18.75 -2.71 -3.31
N VAL A 178 -19.57 -3.77 -3.41
CA VAL A 178 -20.51 -3.96 -4.51
C VAL A 178 -21.86 -3.42 -4.05
N ARG A 179 -22.42 -2.47 -4.79
CA ARG A 179 -23.70 -1.80 -4.50
C ARG A 179 -24.72 -2.18 -5.56
N ALA A 180 -25.92 -2.57 -5.15
CA ALA A 180 -27.06 -2.81 -6.03
C ALA A 180 -28.22 -1.87 -5.61
N ALA A 181 -28.75 -1.11 -6.57
CA ALA A 181 -29.84 -0.17 -6.34
C ALA A 181 -30.94 -0.31 -7.39
N VAL A 182 -32.19 -0.11 -6.96
CA VAL A 182 -33.36 -0.04 -7.84
C VAL A 182 -33.81 1.40 -7.90
N LEU A 183 -33.85 1.97 -9.09
CA LEU A 183 -34.10 3.39 -9.33
C LEU A 183 -35.42 3.58 -10.07
N LYS A 184 -36.12 4.67 -9.74
CA LYS A 184 -37.35 5.11 -10.39
C LYS A 184 -37.31 6.60 -10.65
N ARG A 185 -37.60 7.02 -11.87
CA ARG A 185 -37.71 8.42 -12.25
C ARG A 185 -38.89 9.07 -11.55
N SER A 186 -38.64 10.20 -10.89
CA SER A 186 -39.66 11.01 -10.26
C SER A 186 -40.51 11.71 -11.32
N SER A 187 -41.83 11.70 -11.13
CA SER A 187 -42.77 12.43 -11.98
C SER A 187 -42.91 13.91 -11.60
N THR A 188 -42.44 14.31 -10.41
CA THR A 188 -42.63 15.67 -9.87
C THR A 188 -41.38 16.53 -9.86
N ASP A 189 -40.19 15.92 -9.95
CA ASP A 189 -38.91 16.59 -9.71
C ASP A 189 -37.97 16.45 -10.91
N HIS A 190 -38.22 17.23 -11.97
CA HIS A 190 -37.38 17.36 -13.19
C HIS A 190 -36.83 16.06 -13.81
N GLY A 191 -37.44 14.89 -13.56
CA GLY A 191 -36.94 13.60 -14.01
C GLY A 191 -35.75 13.03 -13.21
N SER A 192 -35.55 13.48 -11.96
CA SER A 192 -34.54 12.93 -11.06
C SER A 192 -34.83 11.45 -10.72
N LEU A 193 -33.79 10.63 -10.59
CA LEU A 193 -33.93 9.22 -10.21
C LEU A 193 -34.05 9.10 -8.69
N LYS A 194 -35.21 8.65 -8.21
CA LYS A 194 -35.45 8.28 -6.81
C LYS A 194 -35.03 6.82 -6.59
N THR A 195 -34.18 6.60 -5.59
CA THR A 195 -33.79 5.27 -5.15
C THR A 195 -34.95 4.59 -4.42
N LEU A 196 -35.46 3.49 -4.96
CA LEU A 196 -36.46 2.65 -4.30
C LEU A 196 -35.80 1.75 -3.27
N ALA A 197 -34.68 1.12 -3.60
CA ALA A 197 -33.91 0.27 -2.70
C ALA A 197 -32.41 0.37 -3.02
N ASN A 198 -31.57 0.18 -2.00
CA ASN A 198 -30.11 0.26 -2.14
C ASN A 198 -29.45 -0.62 -1.08
N ILE A 199 -28.68 -1.61 -1.52
CA ILE A 199 -27.93 -2.52 -0.66
C ILE A 199 -26.47 -2.55 -1.12
N ALA A 200 -25.57 -2.64 -0.15
CA ALA A 200 -24.15 -2.69 -0.37
C ALA A 200 -23.54 -3.90 0.33
N LYS A 201 -22.57 -4.53 -0.31
CA LYS A 201 -21.84 -5.69 0.19
C LYS A 201 -20.35 -5.41 0.16
N LYS A 202 -19.70 -5.51 1.32
CA LYS A 202 -18.26 -5.27 1.44
C LYS A 202 -17.48 -6.42 0.82
N VAL A 203 -16.36 -6.07 0.20
CA VAL A 203 -15.33 -6.99 -0.25
C VAL A 203 -13.98 -6.48 0.23
N ARG A 204 -13.01 -7.38 0.41
CA ARG A 204 -11.64 -7.01 0.76
C ARG A 204 -10.76 -7.06 -0.47
N ILE A 205 -9.95 -6.03 -0.67
CA ILE A 205 -8.95 -5.98 -1.73
C ILE A 205 -7.56 -5.97 -1.11
N ILE A 206 -6.70 -6.89 -1.56
CA ILE A 206 -5.27 -6.94 -1.26
C ILE A 206 -4.54 -6.88 -2.60
N PRO A 207 -4.18 -5.67 -3.09
CA PRO A 207 -3.61 -5.50 -4.42
C PRO A 207 -2.22 -6.15 -4.49
N THR A 208 -1.87 -6.61 -5.68
CA THR A 208 -0.50 -7.00 -6.02
C THR A 208 0.36 -5.74 -6.09
N VAL A 209 1.52 -5.77 -5.44
CA VAL A 209 2.46 -4.66 -5.39
C VAL A 209 3.85 -5.21 -5.67
N GLU A 210 4.55 -4.58 -6.62
CA GLU A 210 5.91 -4.96 -7.00
C GLU A 210 6.95 -4.39 -6.03
N GLU A 211 8.15 -4.95 -6.06
CA GLU A 211 9.29 -4.45 -5.30
C GLU A 211 9.81 -3.15 -5.93
N GLU A 212 9.84 -2.08 -5.16
CA GLU A 212 10.46 -0.81 -5.55
C GLU A 212 11.95 -0.80 -5.16
N PRO A 213 12.80 0.01 -5.82
CA PRO A 213 14.21 0.08 -5.47
C PRO A 213 14.43 0.56 -4.02
N PRO A 214 15.56 0.18 -3.38
CA PRO A 214 15.91 0.68 -2.06
C PRO A 214 15.96 2.21 -2.01
N ILE A 215 15.43 2.80 -0.93
CA ILE A 215 15.37 4.26 -0.81
C ILE A 215 16.75 4.85 -0.50
N ASN A 216 17.01 6.09 -0.87
CA ASN A 216 18.23 6.74 -0.42
C ASN A 216 18.11 7.11 1.07
N VAL A 217 19.00 6.57 1.90
CA VAL A 217 19.01 6.77 3.36
C VAL A 217 20.10 7.76 3.80
N ALA A 218 20.93 8.25 2.88
CA ALA A 218 21.96 9.23 3.19
C ALA A 218 21.31 10.48 3.82
N ASP A 219 21.82 10.91 4.97
CA ASP A 219 21.37 12.09 5.72
C ASP A 219 19.90 12.10 6.17
N HIS A 220 19.22 10.95 6.16
CA HIS A 220 17.82 10.85 6.57
C HIS A 220 17.67 10.93 8.11
N SER A 221 16.86 11.85 8.63
CA SER A 221 16.66 12.02 10.09
C SER A 221 15.91 10.84 10.76
N TYR A 222 15.01 10.21 10.00
CA TYR A 222 14.18 9.11 10.46
C TYR A 222 14.80 7.71 10.34
N TYR A 223 15.58 7.44 9.29
CA TYR A 223 16.22 6.15 9.09
C TYR A 223 17.68 6.18 9.58
N CYS A 224 18.25 5.04 9.90
CA CYS A 224 19.63 4.93 10.40
C CYS A 224 20.16 3.53 10.09
N THR A 225 20.82 3.39 8.94
CA THR A 225 21.48 2.14 8.49
C THR A 225 22.85 1.94 9.14
N ARG A 226 23.52 3.04 9.51
CA ARG A 226 24.82 3.04 10.20
C ARG A 226 24.75 3.87 11.47
N LYS A 227 25.24 3.32 12.58
CA LYS A 227 25.36 4.04 13.85
C LYS A 227 26.70 3.79 14.50
N GLU A 228 27.29 4.84 15.07
CA GLU A 228 28.48 4.74 15.90
C GLU A 228 28.17 5.08 17.35
N LYS A 229 28.77 4.35 18.29
CA LYS A 229 28.63 4.62 19.71
C LYS A 229 29.96 4.41 20.43
N SER A 230 30.33 5.35 21.31
CA SER A 230 31.50 5.18 22.17
C SER A 230 31.22 4.14 23.25
N VAL A 231 32.13 3.18 23.41
CA VAL A 231 32.08 2.15 24.44
C VAL A 231 32.92 2.61 25.62
N LYS A 232 32.35 2.65 26.83
CA LYS A 232 32.99 3.15 28.05
C LYS A 232 33.01 2.09 29.14
N ARG A 233 34.00 2.14 30.04
CA ARG A 233 34.12 1.24 31.19
C ARG A 233 33.24 1.73 32.36
N GLY A 234 31.92 1.57 32.27
CA GLY A 234 31.00 2.16 33.25
C GLY A 234 30.74 3.66 33.04
N PHE A 235 30.00 4.30 33.94
CA PHE A 235 29.52 5.68 33.77
C PHE A 235 30.60 6.77 33.94
N LEU A 236 31.65 6.51 34.75
CA LEU A 236 32.66 7.51 35.14
C LEU A 236 34.11 7.17 34.72
N ARG A 237 34.36 6.11 33.94
CA ARG A 237 35.74 5.71 33.56
C ARG A 237 36.00 5.79 32.05
N GLY A 238 37.26 5.54 31.69
CA GLY A 238 37.82 5.71 30.35
C GLY A 238 37.08 4.97 29.22
N LYS A 239 37.27 5.49 28.00
CA LYS A 239 36.74 4.93 26.74
C LYS A 239 37.50 3.65 26.38
N LEU A 240 36.77 2.57 26.14
CA LEU A 240 37.31 1.27 25.71
C LEU A 240 37.53 1.21 24.19
N GLY A 241 36.71 1.95 23.45
CA GLY A 241 36.69 1.90 22.00
C GLY A 241 35.43 2.52 21.44
N ARG A 242 35.16 2.24 20.17
CA ARG A 242 33.95 2.66 19.47
C ARG A 242 33.34 1.47 18.75
N LEU A 243 32.05 1.28 18.98
CA LEU A 243 31.25 0.27 18.30
C LEU A 243 30.50 0.92 17.15
N VAL A 244 30.63 0.36 15.97
CA VAL A 244 29.89 0.70 14.76
C VAL A 244 28.96 -0.46 14.46
N ALA A 245 27.69 -0.15 14.20
CA ALA A 245 26.72 -1.09 13.66
C ALA A 245 26.27 -0.58 12.29
N LEU A 246 26.19 -1.49 11.32
CA LEU A 246 25.77 -1.24 9.95
C LEU A 246 24.83 -2.36 9.50
N ALA A 247 23.77 -2.01 8.79
CA ALA A 247 22.94 -2.98 8.08
C ALA A 247 22.37 -2.35 6.80
N SER A 248 22.25 -3.15 5.75
CA SER A 248 21.59 -2.76 4.51
C SER A 248 20.07 -2.85 4.64
N GLN A 249 19.35 -2.22 3.71
CA GLN A 249 17.90 -2.38 3.64
C GLN A 249 17.57 -3.85 3.34
N PRO A 250 16.70 -4.50 4.12
CA PRO A 250 16.29 -5.86 3.87
C PRO A 250 15.52 -5.96 2.54
N LYS A 251 15.52 -7.16 1.95
CA LYS A 251 14.56 -7.49 0.89
C LYS A 251 13.13 -7.31 1.40
N PRO A 252 12.16 -6.98 0.52
CA PRO A 252 10.77 -6.79 0.93
C PRO A 252 10.20 -8.00 1.67
N ILE A 253 9.34 -7.71 2.64
CA ILE A 253 8.50 -8.69 3.29
C ILE A 253 7.37 -9.06 2.32
N ARG A 254 7.25 -10.34 1.98
CA ARG A 254 6.25 -10.84 1.04
C ARG A 254 5.02 -11.33 1.79
N LEU A 255 3.86 -10.75 1.49
CA LEU A 255 2.56 -11.22 1.96
C LEU A 255 2.05 -12.33 1.04
N LEU A 256 1.50 -13.37 1.66
CA LEU A 256 0.86 -14.45 0.93
C LEU A 256 -0.51 -14.01 0.40
N PRO A 257 -0.90 -14.46 -0.80
CA PRO A 257 -2.25 -14.24 -1.31
C PRO A 257 -3.33 -14.82 -0.38
N PRO A 258 -4.57 -14.28 -0.38
CA PRO A 258 -5.64 -14.71 0.53
C PRO A 258 -6.01 -16.19 0.51
N SER A 259 -5.70 -16.90 -0.58
CA SER A 259 -6.03 -18.32 -0.80
C SER A 259 -4.91 -19.29 -0.42
N CYS A 260 -3.73 -18.79 -0.04
CA CYS A 260 -2.58 -19.61 0.32
C CYS A 260 -2.54 -19.85 1.83
N GLU A 261 -2.28 -21.09 2.26
CA GLU A 261 -2.10 -21.37 3.68
C GLU A 261 -0.76 -20.80 4.19
N SER A 262 -0.77 -20.28 5.41
CA SER A 262 0.43 -19.80 6.09
C SER A 262 1.37 -20.98 6.39
N SER A 263 2.39 -21.19 5.56
CA SER A 263 3.54 -21.97 5.99
C SER A 263 4.42 -21.09 6.88
N ASP A 264 4.93 -21.67 7.97
CA ASP A 264 5.90 -21.05 8.88
C ASP A 264 7.13 -20.62 8.08
N THR A 265 7.14 -19.40 7.56
CA THR A 265 8.22 -18.94 6.70
C THR A 265 8.69 -17.56 7.14
N VAL A 266 9.98 -17.51 7.43
CA VAL A 266 10.75 -16.27 7.52
C VAL A 266 10.50 -15.46 6.25
N SER A 267 9.87 -14.30 6.38
CA SER A 267 9.47 -13.48 5.24
C SER A 267 10.68 -12.87 4.54
N THR A 268 11.73 -12.54 5.30
CA THR A 268 13.01 -11.99 4.82
C THR A 268 14.06 -12.04 5.94
N MET A 269 15.30 -11.68 5.67
CA MET A 269 16.36 -11.58 6.68
C MET A 269 17.25 -10.36 6.43
N THR A 270 17.88 -9.86 7.49
CA THR A 270 18.89 -8.80 7.41
C THR A 270 20.13 -9.18 8.21
N THR A 271 21.29 -8.70 7.78
CA THR A 271 22.56 -8.93 8.48
C THR A 271 23.03 -7.63 9.11
N VAL A 272 23.26 -7.65 10.42
CA VAL A 272 23.91 -6.54 11.14
C VAL A 272 25.40 -6.82 11.21
N HIS A 273 26.16 -5.97 10.54
CA HIS A 273 27.61 -5.94 10.60
C HIS A 273 28.05 -5.02 11.74
N LEU A 274 28.91 -5.55 12.59
CA LEU A 274 29.47 -4.86 13.73
C LEU A 274 30.96 -4.67 13.53
N ARG A 275 31.46 -3.50 13.86
CA ARG A 275 32.89 -3.20 13.93
C ARG A 275 33.21 -2.55 15.26
N PHE A 276 34.24 -3.05 15.94
CA PHE A 276 34.77 -2.45 17.15
C PHE A 276 36.19 -1.96 16.91
N ASP A 277 36.36 -0.66 17.08
CA ASP A 277 37.64 0.03 17.01
C ASP A 277 38.14 0.24 18.45
N PRO A 278 39.12 -0.56 18.93
CA PRO A 278 39.60 -0.50 20.30
C PRO A 278 40.44 0.75 20.57
N VAL A 279 40.51 1.16 21.83
CA VAL A 279 41.56 2.06 22.33
C VAL A 279 42.67 1.19 22.90
N GLY A 280 43.87 1.23 22.31
CA GLY A 280 44.97 0.33 22.69
C GLY A 280 44.61 -1.13 22.41
N ASP A 281 44.89 -2.02 23.36
CA ASP A 281 44.69 -3.47 23.24
C ASP A 281 43.38 -3.98 23.88
N GLU A 282 42.40 -3.09 24.07
CA GLU A 282 41.10 -3.45 24.66
C GLU A 282 40.35 -4.46 23.78
N GLN A 283 39.71 -5.43 24.45
CA GLN A 283 38.90 -6.45 23.77
C GLN A 283 37.49 -5.92 23.44
N PRO A 284 36.85 -6.44 22.37
CA PRO A 284 35.50 -6.05 22.01
C PRO A 284 34.47 -6.40 23.11
N PRO A 285 33.39 -5.61 23.24
CA PRO A 285 32.36 -5.88 24.23
C PRO A 285 31.64 -7.21 23.94
N LYS A 286 31.22 -7.90 25.01
CA LYS A 286 30.38 -9.11 24.87
C LYS A 286 29.00 -8.69 24.37
N LEU A 287 28.50 -9.35 23.33
CA LEU A 287 27.17 -9.09 22.82
C LEU A 287 26.11 -9.71 23.74
N GLY A 288 24.95 -9.07 23.83
CA GLY A 288 23.83 -9.53 24.65
C GLY A 288 22.71 -10.10 23.77
N SER A 289 21.57 -9.43 23.77
CA SER A 289 20.40 -9.72 22.94
C SER A 289 20.25 -8.76 21.76
N MET A 290 19.70 -9.26 20.66
CA MET A 290 19.20 -8.49 19.53
C MET A 290 17.67 -8.55 19.54
N THR A 291 17.03 -7.40 19.68
CA THR A 291 15.58 -7.25 19.60
C THR A 291 15.19 -6.60 18.28
N SER A 292 14.18 -7.15 17.61
CA SER A 292 13.64 -6.60 16.36
C SER A 292 12.15 -6.24 16.53
N LYS A 293 11.75 -5.10 15.96
CA LYS A 293 10.37 -4.63 15.93
C LYS A 293 10.04 -4.07 14.56
N ILE A 294 8.84 -4.33 14.07
CA ILE A 294 8.30 -3.67 12.87
C ILE A 294 7.40 -2.53 13.28
N LYS A 295 7.58 -1.37 12.66
CA LYS A 295 6.85 -0.15 12.94
C LYS A 295 6.03 0.21 11.71
N ALA A 296 4.71 0.14 11.83
CA ALA A 296 3.77 0.45 10.76
C ALA A 296 3.31 1.91 10.90
N SER A 297 3.61 2.74 9.91
CA SER A 297 3.32 4.18 9.91
C SER A 297 2.21 4.49 8.91
N THR A 298 1.09 5.03 9.40
CA THR A 298 -0.04 5.49 8.57
C THR A 298 -0.05 7.00 8.53
N PHE A 299 0.17 7.55 7.34
CA PHE A 299 0.02 8.97 7.06
C PHE A 299 -1.36 9.19 6.47
N TYR A 300 -2.09 10.18 6.97
CA TYR A 300 -3.43 10.51 6.49
C TYR A 300 -3.61 12.03 6.51
N SER A 301 -4.48 12.54 5.65
CA SER A 301 -4.58 13.99 5.43
C SER A 301 -5.95 14.40 4.90
N ALA A 302 -6.36 15.62 5.22
CA ALA A 302 -7.58 16.23 4.71
C ALA A 302 -7.41 16.80 3.28
N GLY A 303 -6.17 16.99 2.82
CA GLY A 303 -5.85 17.46 1.48
C GLY A 303 -4.72 16.61 0.89
N PRO A 304 -4.56 16.57 -0.45
CA PRO A 304 -3.66 15.64 -1.09
C PRO A 304 -2.18 15.93 -0.79
N TRP A 305 -1.39 14.88 -0.64
CA TRP A 305 0.07 14.95 -0.56
C TRP A 305 0.68 15.27 -1.92
N ASP A 306 1.56 16.26 -2.01
CA ASP A 306 2.30 16.58 -3.23
C ASP A 306 3.54 15.70 -3.45
N ASP A 307 4.07 15.10 -2.37
CA ASP A 307 5.20 14.17 -2.38
C ASP A 307 4.99 13.02 -1.37
N PHE A 308 5.90 12.04 -1.36
CA PHE A 308 5.86 10.94 -0.41
C PHE A 308 5.93 11.45 1.03
N PRO A 309 4.99 11.04 1.91
CA PRO A 309 4.97 11.55 3.27
C PRO A 309 6.16 11.02 4.06
N MET A 310 6.90 11.93 4.69
CA MET A 310 8.05 11.62 5.52
C MET A 310 7.80 12.00 6.97
N GLN A 311 8.23 11.13 7.90
CA GLN A 311 8.25 11.46 9.32
C GLN A 311 9.41 12.45 9.59
N SER A 312 9.09 13.75 9.65
CA SER A 312 10.03 14.79 10.12
C SER A 312 9.85 15.05 11.62
N GLY A 313 10.96 15.28 12.33
CA GLY A 313 10.99 15.45 13.80
C GLY A 313 10.38 16.77 14.30
N SER A 314 10.09 17.71 13.40
CA SER A 314 9.35 18.93 13.69
C SER A 314 8.15 18.98 12.76
N THR A 315 6.94 19.21 13.29
CA THR A 315 5.75 19.46 12.47
C THR A 315 5.75 20.92 12.02
N PRO A 316 6.12 21.25 10.76
CA PRO A 316 5.95 22.61 10.26
C PRO A 316 4.46 22.99 10.21
N ILE A 317 4.19 24.30 10.18
CA ILE A 317 2.84 24.87 9.99
C ILE A 317 2.18 24.34 8.70
N SER A 318 2.96 23.85 7.73
CA SER A 318 2.47 23.21 6.50
C SER A 318 1.78 21.84 6.69
N GLN A 319 1.86 21.23 7.88
CA GLN A 319 1.18 19.96 8.20
C GLN A 319 -0.22 20.16 8.80
N VAL A 320 -0.78 21.38 8.76
CA VAL A 320 -2.16 21.62 9.17
C VAL A 320 -3.09 20.76 8.33
N GLY A 321 -3.85 19.87 8.98
CA GLY A 321 -4.72 18.92 8.30
C GLY A 321 -4.04 17.64 7.83
N GLN A 322 -2.84 17.33 8.33
CA GLN A 322 -2.16 16.04 8.17
C GLN A 322 -2.01 15.33 9.52
N GLY A 323 -1.97 14.00 9.50
CA GLY A 323 -1.80 13.15 10.66
C GLY A 323 -0.85 11.99 10.39
N LEU A 324 -0.15 11.57 11.44
CA LEU A 324 0.70 10.39 11.44
C LEU A 324 0.31 9.52 12.64
N PHE A 325 -0.12 8.30 12.36
CA PHE A 325 -0.29 7.26 13.36
C PHE A 325 0.80 6.22 13.21
N THR A 326 1.30 5.72 14.33
CA THR A 326 2.28 4.64 14.28
C THR A 326 2.00 3.59 15.34
N GLU A 327 2.04 2.34 14.91
CA GLU A 327 2.03 1.18 15.77
C GLU A 327 3.32 0.36 15.60
N SER A 328 3.81 -0.22 16.70
CA SER A 328 5.03 -1.04 16.69
C SER A 328 4.72 -2.44 17.20
N VAL A 329 5.09 -3.44 16.42
CA VAL A 329 4.85 -4.85 16.72
C VAL A 329 6.20 -5.56 16.92
N PRO A 330 6.43 -6.23 18.06
CA PRO A 330 7.65 -7.00 18.27
C PRO A 330 7.69 -8.20 17.31
N ILE A 331 8.85 -8.43 16.68
CA ILE A 331 9.07 -9.58 15.79
C ILE A 331 9.87 -10.66 16.51
N SER A 332 11.04 -10.32 17.05
CA SER A 332 11.92 -11.31 17.67
C SER A 332 12.81 -10.71 18.76
N ASN A 333 13.27 -11.58 19.67
CA ASN A 333 14.30 -11.27 20.65
C ASN A 333 15.25 -12.47 20.74
N MET A 334 16.44 -12.35 20.16
CA MET A 334 17.42 -13.42 20.09
C MET A 334 18.63 -13.13 20.98
N CYS A 335 19.17 -14.17 21.63
CA CYS A 335 20.47 -14.07 22.30
C CYS A 335 21.58 -14.19 21.25
N VAL A 336 22.48 -13.21 21.21
CA VAL A 336 23.59 -13.14 20.24
C VAL A 336 24.96 -13.15 20.92
N ALA A 337 25.00 -13.55 22.19
CA ALA A 337 26.22 -13.63 22.99
C ALA A 337 27.27 -14.61 22.44
N SER A 338 26.85 -15.57 21.61
CA SER A 338 27.72 -16.53 20.93
C SER A 338 28.37 -16.01 19.66
N ALA A 339 27.98 -14.83 19.17
CA ALA A 339 28.57 -14.25 17.96
C ALA A 339 30.05 -13.97 18.18
N LYS A 340 30.88 -14.48 17.26
CA LYS A 340 32.34 -14.44 17.36
C LYS A 340 32.89 -13.16 16.75
N TRP A 341 33.73 -12.47 17.50
CA TRP A 341 34.54 -11.37 17.00
C TRP A 341 35.75 -11.91 16.24
N ILE A 342 35.97 -11.39 15.03
CA ILE A 342 37.14 -11.67 14.20
C ILE A 342 38.08 -10.47 14.35
N LYS A 343 39.33 -10.73 14.73
CA LYS A 343 40.37 -9.70 14.88
C LYS A 343 41.05 -9.47 13.52
N HIS A 344 41.25 -8.21 13.17
CA HIS A 344 41.98 -7.77 11.99
C HIS A 344 43.16 -6.90 12.42
N SER A 345 44.31 -7.05 11.76
CA SER A 345 45.51 -6.25 11.99
C SER A 345 46.13 -5.88 10.65
N ALA A 346 46.56 -4.62 10.49
CA ALA A 346 47.03 -4.04 9.22
C ALA A 346 48.33 -4.65 8.61
N SER A 347 48.83 -5.79 9.11
CA SER A 347 50.06 -6.43 8.63
C SER A 347 49.86 -7.48 7.52
N THR A 348 48.64 -7.73 7.08
CA THR A 348 48.35 -8.68 5.98
C THR A 348 47.21 -8.14 5.14
N GLU A 349 47.57 -7.36 4.11
CA GLU A 349 46.89 -7.13 2.83
C GLU A 349 47.28 -5.75 2.27
N CYS A 350 48.58 -5.60 1.96
CA CYS A 350 49.02 -4.67 0.91
C CYS A 350 49.26 -5.49 -0.35
N GLU A 351 48.21 -6.16 -0.85
CA GLU A 351 48.19 -6.48 -2.28
C GLU A 351 47.83 -5.18 -2.99
N ARG A 352 48.82 -4.66 -3.72
CA ARG A 352 48.71 -3.46 -4.54
C ARG A 352 47.48 -3.58 -5.44
N ARG A 353 46.42 -2.83 -5.13
CA ARG A 353 45.32 -2.63 -6.09
C ARG A 353 45.84 -1.74 -7.21
N ASP A 354 45.90 -2.28 -8.42
CA ASP A 354 46.12 -1.49 -9.63
C ASP A 354 44.97 -0.49 -9.80
N SER A 355 45.35 0.76 -10.07
CA SER A 355 44.52 1.97 -10.00
C SER A 355 43.55 2.15 -11.18
N VAL A 356 42.78 1.13 -11.55
CA VAL A 356 41.82 1.21 -12.69
C VAL A 356 40.39 0.78 -12.39
N GLN A 357 40.02 0.56 -11.12
CA GLN A 357 38.61 0.32 -10.75
C GLN A 357 38.18 1.28 -9.64
N SER A 358 37.86 2.51 -10.03
CA SER A 358 37.11 3.45 -9.20
C SER A 358 35.78 3.72 -9.88
N MET A 359 34.80 2.84 -9.66
CA MET A 359 33.38 3.18 -9.56
C MET A 359 32.66 2.07 -8.76
N THR A 360 31.98 2.50 -7.69
CA THR A 360 30.88 1.83 -6.97
C THR A 360 31.16 0.55 -6.15
N SER A 361 31.34 0.72 -4.83
CA SER A 361 30.53 0.04 -3.79
C SER A 361 30.90 0.55 -2.39
N ASP A 362 30.03 1.39 -1.82
CA ASP A 362 30.11 1.92 -0.44
C ASP A 362 29.67 0.85 0.60
N ASP A 363 30.08 -0.40 0.40
CA ASP A 363 29.62 -1.56 1.19
C ASP A 363 30.63 -2.02 2.26
N SER A 364 31.70 -1.24 2.48
CA SER A 364 32.61 -1.53 3.58
C SER A 364 32.05 -0.99 4.90
N THR A 365 32.12 -1.78 5.97
CA THR A 365 31.96 -1.28 7.34
C THR A 365 33.20 -0.44 7.67
N GLY A 366 33.25 0.75 7.05
CA GLY A 366 34.40 1.63 7.04
C GLY A 366 34.85 2.01 8.45
N PRO A 367 36.12 2.43 8.59
CA PRO A 367 36.69 2.83 9.87
C PRO A 367 35.80 3.84 10.55
N SER A 368 35.75 3.80 11.88
CA SER A 368 35.06 4.87 12.58
C SER A 368 35.77 6.20 12.37
N THR A 369 35.01 7.28 12.51
CA THR A 369 35.47 8.67 12.36
C THR A 369 36.70 9.06 13.20
N SER A 370 37.07 8.24 14.19
CA SER A 370 38.21 8.47 15.09
C SER A 370 39.22 7.32 15.11
N PHE A 371 39.22 6.44 14.10
CA PHE A 371 40.11 5.29 14.05
C PHE A 371 41.50 5.71 13.56
N SER A 372 42.51 5.54 14.42
CA SER A 372 43.92 5.84 14.13
C SER A 372 44.84 4.67 14.47
N GLY A 373 44.28 3.46 14.64
CA GLY A 373 45.02 2.26 15.03
C GLY A 373 45.11 1.25 13.89
N ASP A 374 45.88 0.20 14.10
CA ASP A 374 46.11 -0.86 13.11
C ASP A 374 45.24 -2.10 13.33
N THR A 375 44.57 -2.18 14.48
CA THR A 375 43.76 -3.35 14.89
C THR A 375 42.29 -2.98 15.03
N TYR A 376 41.40 -3.78 14.47
CA TYR A 376 39.95 -3.67 14.66
C TYR A 376 39.30 -5.06 14.73
N TYR A 377 38.07 -5.11 15.21
CA TYR A 377 37.32 -6.36 15.33
C TYR A 377 36.01 -6.27 14.55
N THR A 378 35.58 -7.36 13.91
CA THR A 378 34.29 -7.44 13.22
C THR A 378 33.45 -8.62 13.68
N ALA A 379 32.12 -8.48 13.66
CA ALA A 379 31.17 -9.56 13.86
C ALA A 379 29.94 -9.35 12.97
N SER A 380 29.26 -10.43 12.60
CA SER A 380 28.03 -10.38 11.80
C SER A 380 26.93 -11.18 12.49
N VAL A 381 25.73 -10.61 12.54
CA VAL A 381 24.54 -11.23 13.14
C VAL A 381 23.43 -11.26 12.10
N VAL A 382 22.98 -12.46 11.73
CA VAL A 382 21.83 -12.64 10.82
C VAL A 382 20.54 -12.62 11.62
N ILE A 383 19.59 -11.78 11.21
CA ILE A 383 18.33 -11.55 11.89
C ILE A 383 17.20 -11.99 10.96
N PRO A 384 16.50 -13.09 11.29
CA PRO A 384 15.30 -13.48 10.57
C PRO A 384 14.15 -12.52 10.89
N ILE A 385 13.37 -12.17 9.87
CA ILE A 385 12.20 -11.31 9.97
C ILE A 385 10.99 -12.14 9.59
N SER A 386 10.18 -12.46 10.60
CA SER A 386 8.91 -13.18 10.44
C SER A 386 7.78 -12.28 10.93
N LEU A 387 6.70 -12.19 10.16
CA LEU A 387 5.53 -11.43 10.58
C LEU A 387 4.75 -12.20 11.66
N PRO A 388 4.24 -11.53 12.70
CA PRO A 388 3.40 -12.16 13.70
C PRO A 388 2.01 -12.48 13.13
N ASP A 389 1.40 -13.55 13.64
CA ASP A 389 0.11 -14.11 13.21
C ASP A 389 -1.11 -13.36 13.77
N ASN A 390 -0.90 -12.57 14.83
CA ASN A 390 -1.95 -11.81 15.52
C ASN A 390 -2.25 -10.43 14.89
N LYS A 391 -1.56 -10.06 13.81
CA LYS A 391 -1.74 -8.80 13.08
C LYS A 391 -1.92 -9.05 11.59
N THR A 392 -2.67 -8.18 10.94
CA THR A 392 -2.79 -8.16 9.49
C THR A 392 -1.87 -7.09 8.92
N PHE A 393 -0.98 -7.49 8.03
CA PHE A 393 -0.17 -6.55 7.27
C PHE A 393 -0.84 -6.27 5.93
N VAL A 394 -0.70 -5.04 5.44
CA VAL A 394 -1.11 -4.64 4.09
C VAL A 394 0.15 -4.27 3.31
N PRO A 395 0.13 -4.35 1.97
CA PRO A 395 1.27 -3.87 1.19
C PRO A 395 1.53 -2.38 1.47
N THR A 396 2.77 -1.97 1.26
CA THR A 396 3.17 -0.55 1.24
C THR A 396 2.43 0.13 0.10
N PHE A 397 1.77 1.25 0.37
CA PHE A 397 0.98 1.95 -0.63
C PHE A 397 0.94 3.45 -0.37
N HIS A 398 0.68 4.20 -1.44
CA HIS A 398 0.56 5.65 -1.42
C HIS A 398 -0.63 6.08 -2.27
N THR A 399 -1.57 6.79 -1.66
CA THR A 399 -2.66 7.49 -2.34
C THR A 399 -2.57 8.97 -2.05
N CYS A 400 -3.34 9.77 -2.79
CA CYS A 400 -3.43 11.21 -2.57
C CYS A 400 -3.64 11.57 -1.09
N LEU A 401 -4.43 10.80 -0.33
CA LEU A 401 -4.82 11.17 1.04
C LEU A 401 -4.18 10.29 2.13
N ILE A 402 -3.87 9.02 1.82
CA ILE A 402 -3.42 8.01 2.78
C ILE A 402 -2.18 7.28 2.24
N SER A 403 -1.18 7.10 3.09
CA SER A 403 -0.03 6.23 2.82
C SER A 403 0.26 5.30 4.00
N ARG A 404 0.72 4.08 3.72
CA ARG A 404 1.23 3.12 4.72
C ARG A 404 2.67 2.74 4.39
N THR A 405 3.59 2.94 5.34
CA THR A 405 4.99 2.51 5.23
C THR A 405 5.45 1.75 6.45
N TYR A 406 6.54 0.99 6.31
CA TYR A 406 7.08 0.14 7.37
C TYR A 406 8.56 0.44 7.65
N LEU A 407 8.94 0.26 8.91
CA LEU A 407 10.31 0.41 9.38
C LEU A 407 10.67 -0.76 10.30
N LEU A 408 11.87 -1.30 10.12
CA LEU A 408 12.46 -2.30 11.00
C LEU A 408 13.39 -1.63 12.01
N ASP A 409 13.03 -1.71 13.29
CA ASP A 409 13.84 -1.23 14.40
C ASP A 409 14.62 -2.41 14.99
N LEU A 410 15.95 -2.31 14.93
CA LEU A 410 16.88 -3.31 15.45
C LEU A 410 17.63 -2.72 16.62
N SER A 411 17.61 -3.39 17.77
CA SER A 411 18.31 -2.94 18.97
C SER A 411 19.19 -4.06 19.53
N LEU A 412 20.51 -3.85 19.47
CA LEU A 412 21.52 -4.74 20.02
C LEU A 412 21.97 -4.23 21.40
N THR A 413 21.88 -5.10 22.40
CA THR A 413 22.47 -4.87 23.72
C THR A 413 23.89 -5.44 23.77
N TYR A 414 24.78 -4.82 24.55
CA TYR A 414 26.14 -5.30 24.77
C TYR A 414 26.58 -5.06 26.22
N HIS A 415 27.62 -5.76 26.64
CA HIS A 415 28.14 -5.75 28.00
C HIS A 415 29.58 -5.28 28.02
N THR A 416 29.86 -4.35 28.91
CA THR A 416 31.21 -3.82 29.16
C THR A 416 31.65 -4.17 30.58
N PRO A 417 32.96 -4.29 30.83
CA PRO A 417 33.48 -4.44 32.19
C PRO A 417 33.09 -3.25 33.08
N GLY A 418 32.72 -3.55 34.33
CA GLY A 418 32.31 -2.56 35.35
C GLY A 418 30.81 -2.50 35.60
N THR A 419 30.41 -1.80 36.66
CA THR A 419 29.00 -1.58 37.00
C THR A 419 28.40 -0.53 36.07
N ASN A 420 27.47 -0.96 35.22
CA ASN A 420 26.60 -0.07 34.44
C ASN A 420 25.23 0.01 35.12
N VAL A 421 24.68 1.22 35.25
CA VAL A 421 23.31 1.41 35.78
C VAL A 421 22.27 0.83 34.80
N LEU A 422 22.56 0.88 33.49
CA LEU A 422 21.71 0.35 32.42
C LEU A 422 22.56 -0.41 31.39
N THR A 423 22.01 -1.48 30.84
CA THR A 423 22.66 -2.22 29.74
C THR A 423 22.77 -1.32 28.51
N PRO A 424 23.98 -1.06 27.98
CA PRO A 424 24.12 -0.18 26.83
C PRO A 424 23.61 -0.85 25.54
N THR A 425 22.99 -0.03 24.68
CA THR A 425 22.40 -0.48 23.42
C THR A 425 22.87 0.31 22.21
N ILE A 426 22.87 -0.30 21.04
CA ILE A 426 23.04 0.35 19.74
C ILE A 426 21.88 -0.06 18.84
N SER A 427 21.27 0.91 18.15
CA SER A 427 20.03 0.68 17.41
C SER A 427 20.12 1.19 15.98
N LEU A 428 19.58 0.41 15.05
CA LEU A 428 19.44 0.73 13.62
C LEU A 428 17.95 0.83 13.27
N ARG A 429 17.64 1.70 12.31
CA ARG A 429 16.27 1.95 11.83
C ARG A 429 16.26 1.80 10.31
N LEU A 430 15.88 0.61 9.84
CA LEU A 430 15.95 0.25 8.43
C LEU A 430 14.58 0.42 7.76
N PRO A 431 14.48 1.07 6.60
CA PRO A 431 13.26 1.01 5.81
C PRO A 431 13.01 -0.43 5.36
N VAL A 432 11.74 -0.84 5.36
CA VAL A 432 11.34 -2.15 4.84
C VAL A 432 10.07 -1.99 4.02
N GLN A 433 10.04 -2.62 2.85
CA GLN A 433 8.85 -2.68 2.03
C GLN A 433 8.05 -3.92 2.38
N VAL A 434 6.73 -3.80 2.33
CA VAL A 434 5.80 -4.92 2.41
C VAL A 434 5.10 -5.00 1.06
N ILE A 435 5.18 -6.15 0.40
CA ILE A 435 4.62 -6.36 -0.94
C ILE A 435 3.71 -7.58 -0.97
N THR A 436 2.80 -7.63 -1.94
CA THR A 436 1.92 -8.79 -2.16
C THR A 436 2.17 -9.32 -3.55
N GLN A 437 2.43 -10.62 -3.69
CA GLN A 437 2.64 -11.26 -5.00
C GLN A 437 1.31 -11.70 -5.63
N PRO A 438 1.24 -11.80 -6.96
CA PRO A 438 0.04 -12.30 -7.62
C PRO A 438 -0.10 -13.82 -7.39
N LYS A 439 -1.35 -14.30 -7.30
CA LYS A 439 -1.68 -15.73 -7.11
C LYS A 439 -1.01 -16.66 -8.15
N TYR A 440 -0.74 -16.14 -9.36
CA TYR A 440 -0.22 -16.91 -10.49
C TYR A 440 1.31 -16.94 -10.62
N ALA A 441 2.05 -16.21 -9.76
CA ALA A 441 3.51 -16.16 -9.86
C ALA A 441 4.19 -17.53 -9.61
N ASP A 442 3.60 -18.37 -8.76
CA ASP A 442 4.12 -19.71 -8.50
C ASP A 442 3.68 -20.72 -9.57
N SER A 443 2.49 -20.55 -10.16
CA SER A 443 1.98 -21.44 -11.21
C SER A 443 2.73 -21.26 -12.53
N LEU A 444 3.08 -20.02 -12.93
CA LEU A 444 3.83 -19.77 -14.17
C LEU A 444 5.27 -20.29 -14.11
N LYS A 445 5.92 -20.24 -12.94
CA LYS A 445 7.25 -20.84 -12.77
C LYS A 445 7.23 -22.37 -12.79
N SER A 446 6.13 -22.97 -12.36
CA SER A 446 5.96 -24.43 -12.38
C SER A 446 5.45 -24.95 -13.73
N ASP A 447 4.61 -24.19 -14.44
CA ASP A 447 3.98 -24.63 -15.71
C ASP A 447 4.85 -24.33 -16.94
N LEU A 448 5.68 -23.28 -16.93
CA LEU A 448 6.40 -22.92 -18.15
C LEU A 448 7.64 -23.75 -18.40
N GLY A 449 8.27 -24.41 -17.39
CA GLY A 449 9.40 -25.33 -17.62
C GLY A 449 10.48 -24.81 -18.57
N MET A 450 10.57 -23.50 -18.79
CA MET A 450 11.38 -22.90 -19.84
C MET A 450 12.74 -22.64 -19.24
N ILE A 451 13.63 -23.59 -19.48
CA ILE A 451 15.06 -23.32 -19.46
C ILE A 451 15.30 -22.43 -20.68
N VAL A 452 15.19 -21.11 -20.49
CA VAL A 452 15.66 -20.16 -21.50
C VAL A 452 17.15 -20.38 -21.63
N THR A 453 17.56 -20.91 -22.79
CA THR A 453 18.98 -21.15 -23.04
C THR A 453 19.67 -19.82 -23.36
N GLN A 454 20.95 -19.69 -23.02
CA GLN A 454 21.73 -18.48 -23.30
C GLN A 454 21.70 -18.11 -24.80
N GLU A 455 21.57 -19.12 -25.66
CA GLU A 455 21.50 -19.00 -27.12
C GLU A 455 20.23 -18.29 -27.60
N GLU A 456 19.08 -18.52 -26.95
CA GLU A 456 17.80 -17.84 -27.28
C GLU A 456 17.79 -16.37 -26.83
N LEU A 457 18.50 -16.04 -25.74
CA LEU A 457 18.69 -14.66 -25.31
C LEU A 457 19.61 -13.90 -26.28
N ASP A 458 20.68 -14.54 -26.74
CA ASP A 458 21.63 -13.92 -27.65
C ASP A 458 21.02 -13.67 -29.04
N GLU A 459 20.10 -14.51 -29.52
CA GLU A 459 19.37 -14.30 -30.78
C GLU A 459 18.41 -13.10 -30.71
N PHE A 460 17.82 -12.83 -29.54
CA PHE A 460 16.92 -11.70 -29.33
C PHE A 460 17.62 -10.34 -29.40
N PHE A 461 18.93 -10.29 -29.08
CA PHE A 461 19.75 -9.08 -29.13
C PHE A 461 20.56 -8.92 -30.44
N GLN A 462 20.37 -9.80 -31.43
CA GLN A 462 20.98 -9.60 -32.74
C GLN A 462 20.24 -8.50 -33.52
N PRO A 463 20.94 -7.42 -33.95
CA PRO A 463 20.31 -6.38 -34.75
C PRO A 463 19.88 -6.93 -36.11
N ARG A 464 18.57 -6.96 -36.37
CA ARG A 464 18.06 -7.30 -37.69
C ARG A 464 18.47 -6.20 -38.68
N SER A 465 19.32 -6.55 -39.64
CA SER A 465 19.66 -5.70 -40.77
C SER A 465 18.41 -5.44 -41.62
N VAL A 466 17.92 -4.19 -41.62
CA VAL A 466 16.89 -3.75 -42.56
C VAL A 466 17.61 -3.21 -43.79
N ALA A 467 17.77 -4.06 -44.81
CA ALA A 467 18.12 -3.57 -46.13
C ALA A 467 16.90 -2.88 -46.76
N PRO A 468 17.03 -1.70 -47.38
CA PRO A 468 15.91 -1.06 -48.06
C PRO A 468 15.57 -1.79 -49.36
N LEU A 469 14.30 -2.16 -49.52
CA LEU A 469 13.76 -2.66 -50.79
C LEU A 469 13.50 -1.46 -51.71
N ASN A 470 14.06 -1.53 -52.92
CA ASN A 470 13.93 -0.55 -53.98
C ASN A 470 12.48 -0.36 -54.44
N GLU A 471 12.15 0.88 -54.77
CA GLU A 471 10.88 1.37 -55.31
C GLU A 471 10.44 0.63 -56.58
N SER A 472 9.15 0.28 -56.63
CA SER A 472 8.35 0.58 -57.83
C SER A 472 6.91 0.90 -57.43
N VAL A 473 6.46 2.03 -57.96
CA VAL A 473 5.22 2.76 -57.72
C VAL A 473 4.04 2.04 -58.36
N VAL A 474 2.93 1.87 -57.63
CA VAL A 474 1.58 1.99 -58.19
C VAL A 474 0.67 2.70 -57.18
N ASP A 475 0.15 3.83 -57.64
CA ASP A 475 -0.84 4.72 -57.07
C ASP A 475 -2.22 4.07 -56.92
N VAL A 476 -2.80 4.13 -55.71
CA VAL A 476 -4.26 4.29 -55.54
C VAL A 476 -4.51 5.28 -54.40
N SER A 477 -4.65 6.53 -54.80
CA SER A 477 -5.28 7.62 -54.09
C SER A 477 -6.64 7.22 -53.47
N LEU A 478 -6.85 7.50 -52.18
CA LEU A 478 -8.06 8.16 -51.65
C LEU A 478 -7.87 8.52 -50.17
N ALA A 479 -7.87 9.82 -49.91
CA ALA A 479 -7.69 10.50 -48.65
C ALA A 479 -8.79 10.21 -47.61
N PRO A 480 -8.53 10.47 -46.31
CA PRO A 480 -9.52 10.29 -45.24
C PRO A 480 -10.57 11.42 -45.26
N PRO A 481 -11.87 11.16 -45.03
CA PRO A 481 -12.82 12.23 -44.80
C PRO A 481 -12.68 12.74 -43.36
N GLY A 482 -12.53 14.06 -43.24
CA GLY A 482 -12.57 14.80 -41.98
C GLY A 482 -13.93 15.47 -41.70
N TYR A 483 -13.98 16.04 -40.49
CA TYR A 483 -14.86 17.09 -39.94
C TYR A 483 -16.35 16.83 -39.69
N SER A 484 -16.74 17.07 -38.42
CA SER A 484 -17.79 18.06 -38.11
C SER A 484 -17.66 18.59 -36.67
N GLU A 485 -17.19 19.84 -36.55
CA GLU A 485 -17.49 20.75 -35.45
C GLU A 485 -18.79 21.52 -35.76
N THR A 486 -19.29 22.25 -34.74
CA THR A 486 -20.39 23.25 -34.68
C THR A 486 -21.72 22.70 -34.12
N VAL A 487 -22.46 23.37 -33.23
CA VAL A 487 -22.64 24.81 -32.95
C VAL A 487 -22.96 25.04 -31.45
N ILE A 488 -22.28 25.99 -30.81
CA ILE A 488 -22.76 26.67 -29.60
C ILE A 488 -23.59 27.87 -30.06
N SER A 489 -24.85 27.95 -29.62
CA SER A 489 -25.67 29.15 -29.76
C SER A 489 -25.50 30.04 -28.54
N SER A 490 -25.04 31.28 -28.74
CA SER A 490 -25.25 32.36 -27.77
C SER A 490 -25.67 33.62 -28.51
N GLY A 491 -26.84 34.11 -28.13
CA GLY A 491 -27.56 35.17 -28.82
C GLY A 491 -26.97 36.55 -28.59
N LEU A 492 -27.03 37.36 -29.65
CA LEU A 492 -26.90 38.80 -29.58
C LEU A 492 -28.10 39.42 -28.85
N ARG A 493 -27.84 40.14 -27.77
CA ARG A 493 -28.72 41.18 -27.21
C ARG A 493 -28.12 42.53 -27.58
N GLY A 494 -28.75 43.23 -28.52
CA GLY A 494 -28.51 44.64 -28.77
C GLY A 494 -29.24 45.50 -27.73
N VAL A 495 -28.55 46.52 -27.22
CA VAL A 495 -29.13 47.65 -26.48
C VAL A 495 -28.48 48.93 -27.02
N HIS A 496 -29.32 49.78 -27.60
CA HIS A 496 -29.18 51.24 -27.82
C HIS A 496 -28.52 51.95 -26.62
N THR A 497 -27.74 53.03 -26.68
CA THR A 497 -27.81 54.31 -27.41
C THR A 497 -26.62 55.16 -26.94
N ALA A 498 -26.01 55.98 -27.80
CA ALA A 498 -25.70 57.40 -27.53
C ALA A 498 -24.89 58.02 -28.69
N SER A 499 -25.33 59.24 -29.05
CA SER A 499 -24.70 60.26 -29.93
C SER A 499 -24.90 60.11 -31.43
#